data_AF-A0AAY4DF14-F1
#
_entry.id   AF-A0AAY4DF14-F1
#
_cell.length_a   1.000
_cell.length_b   1.000
_cell.length_c   1.000
_cell.angle_alpha   90.00
_cell.angle_beta   90.00
_cell.angle_gamma   90.00
#
_symmetry.space_group_name_H-M   'P 1'
#
loop_
_entity.id
_entity.type
_entity.pdbx_description
1 polymer ?
#
loop_
_entity_poly.entity_id
_entity_poly.type
_entity_poly.pdbx_seq_one_letter_code
_entity_poly.pdbx_strand_id
1 'polypeptide(L)'
;MAVTLHEDMDEVEKEPVRPKVTDSKGILQKNREFLDFFWDIAKPEREIRLKAIEGLIAYLKKIDKSDELKYALQRLVDGLAHGREAARCGYSVALAQLLSVFEDIGLQTILDQIKGKHNLQTVNKKQVRNVAFGNFFGVLALSQSTRLAKEPQVLLECVRLLQKISLYREHLQDLPRKTMVDLLSETPQEVFEEVLLGALQTDLTAALSSPEHLELLLVAMQKFPDVLKPKKLKKLLGSTSVINSENIPKLVQVLKMAAQSMKKERLLPAVAGDLLQLSLREGSFQLFWSEAVINGLLKDQTGPSHYLCFRLLGSALPHLSTEQLQNVLTGEVMKQYGEHVLSAQLPDRFKFTPEMDEYVSAFLQGCPDSDRQLAVVVGFSLLTNQGHPVIPTHWKVVEFLGPEALKSYVGWLKDMFLEPKMEVCLDFVTRRQKEKQESEAVNVERIFRLRKWIVPRLTSIVDNNQVKKDEDLVMDIRTFLHSEV
;
A
#
# COMPACT_ATOMS: atom_id res chain seq x y z
N MET A 1 23.95 -34.80 -5.97
CA MET A 1 23.19 -35.34 -7.11
C MET A 1 22.53 -34.18 -7.81
N ALA A 2 23.00 -33.91 -9.02
CA ALA A 2 22.60 -32.76 -9.83
C ALA A 2 21.17 -32.94 -10.35
N VAL A 3 20.34 -31.91 -10.18
CA VAL A 3 19.11 -31.75 -10.94
C VAL A 3 19.38 -30.57 -11.88
N THR A 4 19.62 -30.92 -13.14
CA THR A 4 19.78 -30.04 -14.29
C THR A 4 18.56 -29.12 -14.43
N LEU A 5 18.79 -27.82 -14.26
CA LEU A 5 17.93 -26.78 -14.81
C LEU A 5 18.13 -26.82 -16.34
N HIS A 6 17.10 -27.21 -17.08
CA HIS A 6 17.03 -26.89 -18.50
C HIS A 6 16.74 -25.39 -18.61
N GLU A 7 17.74 -24.66 -19.11
CA GLU A 7 17.58 -23.35 -19.72
C GLU A 7 16.77 -23.55 -21.00
N ASP A 8 15.46 -23.26 -20.94
CA ASP A 8 14.67 -23.10 -22.16
C ASP A 8 15.07 -21.75 -22.77
N MET A 9 15.73 -21.90 -23.91
CA MET A 9 16.30 -20.88 -24.78
C MET A 9 15.28 -19.80 -25.16
N ASP A 10 15.78 -18.57 -25.26
CA ASP A 10 15.15 -17.43 -25.91
C ASP A 10 14.50 -17.81 -27.26
N GLU A 11 13.18 -18.04 -27.26
CA GLU A 11 12.39 -17.93 -28.47
C GLU A 11 12.34 -16.44 -28.84
N VAL A 12 13.16 -16.06 -29.82
CA VAL A 12 12.98 -14.81 -30.58
C VAL A 12 11.60 -14.89 -31.24
N GLU A 13 10.58 -14.35 -30.55
CA GLU A 13 9.21 -14.25 -31.07
C GLU A 13 9.21 -13.42 -32.35
N LYS A 14 9.09 -14.11 -33.49
CA LYS A 14 8.82 -13.48 -34.78
C LYS A 14 7.54 -12.66 -34.68
N GLU A 15 7.53 -11.46 -35.28
CA GLU A 15 6.31 -10.65 -35.42
C GLU A 15 5.14 -11.54 -35.87
N PRO A 16 3.98 -11.47 -35.18
CA PRO A 16 2.86 -12.34 -35.50
C PRO A 16 2.39 -12.09 -36.94
N VAL A 17 2.37 -13.16 -37.73
CA VAL A 17 1.86 -13.12 -39.11
C VAL A 17 0.38 -12.74 -39.07
N ARG A 18 0.02 -11.71 -39.85
CA ARG A 18 -1.34 -11.16 -39.93
C ARG A 18 -2.37 -12.26 -40.25
N PRO A 19 -3.44 -12.42 -39.46
CA PRO A 19 -4.50 -13.38 -39.78
C PRO A 19 -5.17 -13.02 -41.11
N LYS A 20 -5.43 -14.03 -41.95
CA LYS A 20 -6.28 -13.87 -43.14
C LYS A 20 -7.71 -13.56 -42.67
N VAL A 21 -8.27 -12.45 -43.14
CA VAL A 21 -9.65 -12.04 -42.86
C VAL A 21 -10.60 -13.00 -43.59
N THR A 22 -11.36 -13.81 -42.86
CA THR A 22 -12.48 -14.61 -43.40
C THR A 22 -13.79 -13.89 -43.13
N ASP A 23 -14.38 -13.30 -44.15
CA ASP A 23 -15.67 -12.58 -44.07
C ASP A 23 -16.70 -13.25 -44.98
N SER A 24 -17.76 -13.79 -44.38
CA SER A 24 -18.89 -14.42 -45.08
C SER A 24 -19.87 -13.41 -45.70
N LYS A 25 -19.69 -12.10 -45.48
CA LYS A 25 -20.59 -11.04 -45.99
C LYS A 25 -19.90 -9.90 -46.76
N GLY A 26 -18.57 -9.90 -46.89
CA GLY A 26 -17.82 -8.95 -47.74
C GLY A 26 -17.85 -7.48 -47.29
N ILE A 27 -18.25 -7.20 -46.04
CA ILE A 27 -18.33 -5.84 -45.47
C ILE A 27 -16.93 -5.35 -45.08
N LEU A 28 -16.03 -6.25 -44.66
CA LEU A 28 -14.70 -5.94 -44.14
C LEU A 28 -13.63 -5.79 -45.23
N GLN A 29 -13.92 -6.14 -46.49
CA GLN A 29 -13.00 -5.91 -47.61
C GLN A 29 -12.86 -4.41 -47.97
N LYS A 30 -13.71 -3.52 -47.45
CA LYS A 30 -13.81 -2.13 -47.92
C LYS A 30 -13.03 -1.09 -47.12
N ASN A 31 -12.46 -1.38 -45.95
CA ASN A 31 -11.71 -0.34 -45.22
C ASN A 31 -10.52 -0.84 -44.39
N ARG A 32 -9.35 -0.91 -45.04
CA ARG A 32 -8.09 -1.35 -44.43
C ARG A 32 -7.65 -0.44 -43.27
N GLU A 33 -7.88 0.86 -43.40
CA GLU A 33 -7.59 1.86 -42.37
C GLU A 33 -8.34 1.55 -41.06
N PHE A 34 -9.62 1.21 -41.16
CA PHE A 34 -10.45 0.83 -40.01
C PHE A 34 -9.91 -0.41 -39.27
N LEU A 35 -9.43 -1.41 -40.01
CA LEU A 35 -8.88 -2.64 -39.43
C LEU A 35 -7.49 -2.42 -38.79
N ASP A 36 -6.69 -1.51 -39.36
CA ASP A 36 -5.35 -1.20 -38.86
C ASP A 36 -5.40 -0.60 -37.44
N PHE A 37 -6.47 0.11 -37.05
CA PHE A 37 -6.64 0.58 -35.67
C PHE A 37 -6.59 -0.55 -34.64
N PHE A 38 -7.25 -1.69 -34.87
CA PHE A 38 -7.23 -2.81 -33.92
C PHE A 38 -5.85 -3.47 -33.82
N TRP A 39 -5.10 -3.48 -34.91
CA TRP A 39 -3.72 -3.96 -34.92
C TRP A 39 -2.83 -3.08 -34.05
N ASP A 40 -2.97 -1.76 -34.19
CA ASP A 40 -2.18 -0.78 -33.45
C ASP A 40 -2.59 -0.67 -31.98
N ILE A 41 -3.87 -0.87 -31.65
CA ILE A 41 -4.36 -1.01 -30.26
C ILE A 41 -3.68 -2.17 -29.53
N ALA A 42 -3.28 -3.24 -30.25
CA ALA A 42 -2.66 -4.42 -29.66
C ALA A 42 -1.13 -4.30 -29.48
N LYS A 43 -0.51 -3.19 -29.89
CA LYS A 43 0.95 -2.98 -29.82
C LYS A 43 1.44 -2.64 -28.41
N PRO A 44 2.69 -2.97 -28.05
CA PRO A 44 3.26 -2.69 -26.72
C PRO A 44 3.57 -1.20 -26.49
N GLU A 45 3.74 -0.40 -27.52
CA GLU A 45 4.02 1.03 -27.41
C GLU A 45 2.77 1.83 -27.01
N ARG A 46 2.82 2.51 -25.86
CA ARG A 46 1.68 3.28 -25.32
C ARG A 46 1.19 4.35 -26.31
N GLU A 47 2.09 5.11 -26.91
CA GLU A 47 1.74 6.20 -27.82
C GLU A 47 1.01 5.71 -29.08
N ILE A 48 1.45 4.57 -29.63
CA ILE A 48 0.82 3.97 -30.81
C ILE A 48 -0.60 3.53 -30.45
N ARG A 49 -0.79 2.87 -29.30
CA ARG A 49 -2.12 2.47 -28.84
C ARG A 49 -3.06 3.66 -28.68
N LEU A 50 -2.62 4.71 -27.99
CA LEU A 50 -3.46 5.88 -27.73
C LEU A 50 -3.88 6.58 -29.02
N LYS A 51 -2.94 6.80 -29.97
CA LYS A 51 -3.25 7.35 -31.29
C LYS A 51 -4.24 6.49 -32.07
N ALA A 52 -4.13 5.17 -31.99
CA ALA A 52 -5.06 4.26 -32.65
C ALA A 52 -6.46 4.29 -32.04
N ILE A 53 -6.58 4.45 -30.72
CA ILE A 53 -7.88 4.61 -30.03
C ILE A 53 -8.54 5.93 -30.45
N GLU A 54 -7.80 7.03 -30.42
CA GLU A 54 -8.29 8.34 -30.87
C GLU A 54 -8.72 8.30 -32.34
N GLY A 55 -7.91 7.67 -33.20
CA GLY A 55 -8.19 7.47 -34.62
C GLY A 55 -9.46 6.66 -34.85
N LEU A 56 -9.63 5.53 -34.14
CA LEU A 56 -10.83 4.69 -34.22
C LEU A 56 -12.10 5.46 -33.83
N ILE A 57 -12.04 6.22 -32.72
CA ILE A 57 -13.18 7.02 -32.25
C ILE A 57 -13.51 8.13 -33.25
N ALA A 58 -12.50 8.86 -33.74
CA ALA A 58 -12.69 9.92 -34.72
C ALA A 58 -13.27 9.38 -36.04
N TYR A 59 -12.82 8.20 -36.47
CA TYR A 59 -13.33 7.50 -37.63
C TYR A 59 -14.82 7.13 -37.45
N LEU A 60 -15.17 6.53 -36.31
CA LEU A 60 -16.56 6.13 -36.01
C LEU A 60 -17.50 7.32 -35.80
N LYS A 61 -17.01 8.48 -35.30
CA LYS A 61 -17.82 9.70 -35.19
C LYS A 61 -18.20 10.32 -36.54
N LYS A 62 -17.34 10.17 -37.56
CA LYS A 62 -17.54 10.77 -38.88
C LYS A 62 -18.56 10.03 -39.73
N ILE A 63 -18.90 8.79 -39.35
CA ILE A 63 -19.61 7.86 -40.19
C ILE A 63 -20.84 7.36 -39.44
N ASP A 64 -22.04 7.66 -39.97
CA ASP A 64 -23.31 7.12 -39.48
C ASP A 64 -23.50 5.64 -39.91
N LYS A 65 -22.57 4.76 -39.51
CA LYS A 65 -22.62 3.32 -39.82
C LYS A 65 -22.68 2.49 -38.54
N SER A 66 -23.90 2.18 -38.13
CA SER A 66 -24.21 1.24 -37.05
C SER A 66 -23.47 -0.11 -37.17
N ASP A 67 -23.21 -0.60 -38.39
CA ASP A 67 -22.55 -1.91 -38.59
C ASP A 67 -21.05 -1.90 -38.24
N GLU A 68 -20.32 -0.82 -38.56
CA GLU A 68 -18.90 -0.68 -38.22
C GLU A 68 -18.71 -0.46 -36.73
N LEU A 69 -19.61 0.29 -36.08
CA LEU A 69 -19.64 0.43 -34.63
C LEU A 69 -19.89 -0.92 -33.93
N LYS A 70 -20.87 -1.69 -34.42
CA LYS A 70 -21.16 -3.05 -33.91
C LYS A 70 -19.96 -3.99 -34.09
N TYR A 71 -19.30 -3.93 -35.25
CA TYR A 71 -18.08 -4.70 -35.48
C TYR A 71 -16.96 -4.28 -34.53
N ALA A 72 -16.75 -2.98 -34.34
CA ALA A 72 -15.74 -2.46 -33.42
C ALA A 72 -15.97 -2.97 -32.00
N LEU A 73 -17.19 -2.84 -31.48
CA LEU A 73 -17.56 -3.36 -30.16
C LEU A 73 -17.25 -4.86 -30.03
N GLN A 74 -17.69 -5.67 -30.99
CA GLN A 74 -17.44 -7.12 -30.98
C GLN A 74 -15.93 -7.41 -30.98
N ARG A 75 -15.16 -6.69 -31.79
CA ARG A 75 -13.71 -6.89 -31.92
C ARG A 75 -12.96 -6.50 -30.66
N LEU A 76 -13.38 -5.40 -30.01
CA LEU A 76 -12.83 -4.96 -28.74
C LEU A 76 -13.13 -5.96 -27.62
N VAL A 77 -14.39 -6.44 -27.52
CA VAL A 77 -14.79 -7.46 -26.55
C VAL A 77 -14.01 -8.76 -26.74
N ASP A 78 -13.81 -9.20 -27.99
CA ASP A 78 -13.00 -10.37 -28.32
C ASP A 78 -11.53 -10.20 -27.89
N GLY A 79 -11.00 -8.98 -28.00
CA GLY A 79 -9.62 -8.63 -27.66
C GLY A 79 -9.31 -8.60 -26.15
N LEU A 80 -10.33 -8.60 -25.28
CA LEU A 80 -10.12 -8.56 -23.81
C LEU A 80 -9.40 -9.80 -23.27
N ALA A 81 -9.52 -10.95 -23.96
CA ALA A 81 -8.88 -12.21 -23.61
C ALA A 81 -7.57 -12.48 -24.40
N HIS A 82 -6.96 -11.43 -24.98
CA HIS A 82 -5.75 -11.58 -25.79
C HIS A 82 -4.58 -12.17 -24.97
N GLY A 83 -3.73 -13.00 -25.58
CA GLY A 83 -2.61 -13.64 -24.87
C GLY A 83 -1.58 -12.65 -24.30
N ARG A 84 -1.23 -11.63 -25.09
CA ARG A 84 -0.34 -10.52 -24.69
C ARG A 84 -1.02 -9.54 -23.72
N GLU A 85 -0.34 -9.21 -22.63
CA GLU A 85 -0.83 -8.26 -21.61
C GLU A 85 -1.08 -6.86 -22.15
N ALA A 86 -0.11 -6.28 -22.88
CA ALA A 86 -0.25 -4.95 -23.46
C ALA A 86 -1.48 -4.83 -24.38
N ALA A 87 -1.80 -5.90 -25.12
CA ALA A 87 -2.98 -5.95 -25.97
C ALA A 87 -4.27 -5.98 -25.14
N ARG A 88 -4.35 -6.77 -24.06
CA ARG A 88 -5.53 -6.80 -23.17
C ARG A 88 -5.84 -5.41 -22.61
N CYS A 89 -4.81 -4.71 -22.11
CA CYS A 89 -4.94 -3.34 -21.64
C CYS A 89 -5.39 -2.39 -22.77
N GLY A 90 -4.79 -2.49 -23.96
CA GLY A 90 -5.17 -1.69 -25.11
C GLY A 90 -6.64 -1.84 -25.51
N TYR A 91 -7.11 -3.08 -25.64
CA TYR A 91 -8.51 -3.39 -25.96
C TYR A 91 -9.48 -2.92 -24.87
N SER A 92 -9.12 -3.08 -23.59
CA SER A 92 -9.91 -2.60 -22.45
C SER A 92 -10.10 -1.09 -22.47
N VAL A 93 -9.00 -0.33 -22.66
CA VAL A 93 -9.05 1.14 -22.69
C VAL A 93 -9.81 1.62 -23.94
N ALA A 94 -9.56 1.00 -25.10
CA ALA A 94 -10.29 1.32 -26.33
C ALA A 94 -11.81 1.14 -26.14
N LEU A 95 -12.23 0.04 -25.49
CA LEU A 95 -13.64 -0.20 -25.18
C LEU A 95 -14.18 0.84 -24.20
N ALA A 96 -13.47 1.15 -23.13
CA ALA A 96 -13.87 2.18 -22.15
C ALA A 96 -14.11 3.54 -22.82
N GLN A 97 -13.17 3.99 -23.66
CA GLN A 97 -13.25 5.27 -24.36
C GLN A 97 -14.41 5.29 -25.36
N LEU A 98 -14.62 4.19 -26.10
CA LEU A 98 -15.72 4.09 -27.03
C LEU A 98 -17.08 4.12 -26.30
N LEU A 99 -17.22 3.43 -25.16
CA LEU A 99 -18.43 3.48 -24.34
C LEU A 99 -18.68 4.84 -23.69
N SER A 100 -17.61 5.57 -23.34
CA SER A 100 -17.70 6.94 -22.81
C SER A 100 -18.18 7.93 -23.89
N VAL A 101 -17.75 7.75 -25.14
CA VAL A 101 -18.10 8.66 -26.24
C VAL A 101 -19.49 8.39 -26.81
N PHE A 102 -19.88 7.12 -26.94
CA PHE A 102 -21.15 6.71 -27.54
C PHE A 102 -22.14 6.28 -26.44
N GLU A 103 -22.78 7.26 -25.80
CA GLU A 103 -23.68 7.04 -24.66
C GLU A 103 -24.92 6.21 -25.01
N ASP A 104 -25.35 6.21 -26.29
CA ASP A 104 -26.49 5.42 -26.78
C ASP A 104 -26.28 3.89 -26.68
N ILE A 105 -25.04 3.45 -26.51
CA ILE A 105 -24.72 2.03 -26.31
C ILE A 105 -25.05 1.65 -24.87
N GLY A 106 -26.03 0.77 -24.65
CA GLY A 106 -26.38 0.29 -23.32
C GLY A 106 -25.27 -0.58 -22.69
N LEU A 107 -24.85 -0.27 -21.46
CA LEU A 107 -23.79 -1.02 -20.78
C LEU A 107 -24.19 -2.47 -20.50
N GLN A 108 -25.47 -2.73 -20.19
CA GLN A 108 -25.99 -4.08 -20.00
C GLN A 108 -25.74 -4.97 -21.22
N THR A 109 -26.00 -4.47 -22.44
CA THR A 109 -25.77 -5.22 -23.67
C THR A 109 -24.30 -5.59 -23.85
N ILE A 110 -23.39 -4.69 -23.48
CA ILE A 110 -21.94 -4.95 -23.57
C ILE A 110 -21.49 -5.93 -22.51
N LEU A 111 -22.03 -5.83 -21.28
CA LEU A 111 -21.77 -6.80 -20.22
C LEU A 111 -22.24 -8.21 -20.63
N ASP A 112 -23.40 -8.32 -21.26
CA ASP A 112 -23.91 -9.59 -21.77
C ASP A 112 -23.02 -10.17 -22.88
N GLN A 113 -22.51 -9.32 -23.78
CA GLN A 113 -21.53 -9.73 -24.81
C GLN A 113 -20.23 -10.23 -24.17
N ILE A 114 -19.73 -9.54 -23.15
CA ILE A 114 -18.52 -9.93 -22.39
C ILE A 114 -18.76 -11.32 -21.75
N LYS A 115 -19.86 -11.50 -21.03
CA LYS A 115 -20.21 -12.77 -20.36
C LYS A 115 -20.40 -13.92 -21.35
N GLY A 116 -21.05 -13.63 -22.48
CA GLY A 116 -21.27 -14.60 -23.54
C GLY A 116 -19.97 -15.04 -24.21
N LYS A 117 -19.10 -14.08 -24.56
CA LYS A 117 -17.81 -14.37 -25.19
C LYS A 117 -16.84 -15.07 -24.24
N HIS A 118 -16.81 -14.62 -22.98
CA HIS A 118 -15.86 -15.06 -21.96
C HIS A 118 -16.55 -15.97 -20.94
N ASN A 119 -17.29 -16.97 -21.40
CA ASN A 119 -18.02 -17.87 -20.51
C ASN A 119 -17.09 -18.89 -19.83
N LEU A 120 -16.96 -18.76 -18.50
CA LEU A 120 -16.15 -19.65 -17.66
C LEU A 120 -16.67 -21.09 -17.52
N GLN A 121 -17.95 -21.36 -17.83
CA GLN A 121 -18.54 -22.70 -17.70
C GLN A 121 -18.23 -23.59 -18.91
N THR A 122 -18.04 -22.99 -20.08
CA THR A 122 -17.87 -23.72 -21.35
C THR A 122 -16.42 -23.76 -21.84
N VAL A 123 -15.50 -23.13 -21.11
CA VAL A 123 -14.10 -22.97 -21.53
C VAL A 123 -13.25 -24.21 -21.21
N ASN A 124 -12.34 -24.55 -22.12
CA ASN A 124 -11.31 -25.56 -21.89
C ASN A 124 -10.29 -25.08 -20.82
N LYS A 125 -9.77 -25.99 -19.98
CA LYS A 125 -8.76 -25.74 -18.95
C LYS A 125 -7.59 -24.87 -19.43
N LYS A 126 -7.10 -25.05 -20.67
CA LYS A 126 -5.99 -24.28 -21.24
C LYS A 126 -6.30 -22.79 -21.48
N GLN A 127 -7.58 -22.43 -21.61
CA GLN A 127 -8.02 -21.07 -21.93
C GLN A 127 -8.67 -20.35 -20.74
N VAL A 128 -8.86 -21.04 -19.60
CA VAL A 128 -9.47 -20.49 -18.38
C VAL A 128 -8.81 -19.16 -17.98
N ARG A 129 -7.47 -19.11 -17.99
CA ARG A 129 -6.71 -17.89 -17.72
C ARG A 129 -7.14 -16.71 -18.60
N ASN A 130 -7.17 -16.92 -19.91
CA ASN A 130 -7.49 -15.86 -20.87
C ASN A 130 -8.95 -15.41 -20.73
N VAL A 131 -9.87 -16.34 -20.51
CA VAL A 131 -11.29 -16.05 -20.28
C VAL A 131 -11.51 -15.30 -18.95
N ALA A 132 -10.79 -15.66 -17.89
CA ALA A 132 -10.82 -14.93 -16.63
C ALA A 132 -10.34 -13.48 -16.83
N PHE A 133 -9.26 -13.27 -17.58
CA PHE A 133 -8.82 -11.93 -17.97
C PHE A 133 -9.82 -11.20 -18.87
N GLY A 134 -10.48 -11.89 -19.81
CA GLY A 134 -11.51 -11.29 -20.66
C GLY A 134 -12.66 -10.70 -19.86
N ASN A 135 -13.14 -11.42 -18.84
CA ASN A 135 -14.14 -10.90 -17.90
C ASN A 135 -13.60 -9.74 -17.07
N PHE A 136 -12.39 -9.88 -16.51
CA PHE A 136 -11.77 -8.84 -15.70
C PHE A 136 -11.61 -7.51 -16.46
N PHE A 137 -10.96 -7.54 -17.62
CA PHE A 137 -10.78 -6.36 -18.46
C PHE A 137 -12.12 -5.84 -19.03
N GLY A 138 -13.11 -6.71 -19.22
CA GLY A 138 -14.47 -6.28 -19.56
C GLY A 138 -15.10 -5.41 -18.46
N VAL A 139 -15.06 -5.87 -17.21
CA VAL A 139 -15.55 -5.07 -16.06
C VAL A 139 -14.72 -3.79 -15.90
N LEU A 140 -13.40 -3.87 -16.08
CA LEU A 140 -12.52 -2.70 -16.02
C LEU A 140 -12.90 -1.66 -17.08
N ALA A 141 -13.19 -2.09 -18.31
CA ALA A 141 -13.63 -1.20 -19.39
C ALA A 141 -14.98 -0.52 -19.08
N LEU A 142 -15.93 -1.26 -18.51
CA LEU A 142 -17.23 -0.71 -18.09
C LEU A 142 -17.05 0.33 -16.97
N SER A 143 -16.22 0.02 -15.97
CA SER A 143 -15.87 0.95 -14.89
C SER A 143 -15.24 2.24 -15.43
N GLN A 144 -14.19 2.11 -16.24
CA GLN A 144 -13.43 3.24 -16.81
C GLN A 144 -14.20 4.05 -17.85
N SER A 145 -15.38 3.60 -18.29
CA SER A 145 -16.28 4.42 -19.11
C SER A 145 -16.91 5.57 -18.31
N THR A 146 -16.80 5.57 -16.98
CA THR A 146 -17.41 6.54 -16.03
C THR A 146 -18.94 6.56 -16.02
N ARG A 147 -19.58 5.64 -16.74
CA ARG A 147 -21.04 5.53 -16.86
C ARG A 147 -21.67 4.59 -15.82
N LEU A 148 -20.87 3.73 -15.20
CA LEU A 148 -21.37 2.63 -14.37
C LEU A 148 -22.14 3.10 -13.13
N ALA A 149 -21.78 4.26 -12.55
CA ALA A 149 -22.51 4.87 -11.43
C ALA A 149 -23.96 5.26 -11.78
N LYS A 150 -24.27 5.47 -13.07
CA LYS A 150 -25.62 5.80 -13.56
C LYS A 150 -26.47 4.55 -13.84
N GLU A 151 -25.87 3.36 -13.85
CA GLU A 151 -26.54 2.09 -14.16
C GLU A 151 -26.37 1.05 -13.02
N PRO A 152 -27.07 1.21 -11.87
CA PRO A 152 -26.87 0.40 -10.67
C PRO A 152 -26.99 -1.12 -10.88
N GLN A 153 -27.87 -1.56 -11.78
CA GLN A 153 -28.05 -2.98 -12.08
C GLN A 153 -26.84 -3.57 -12.82
N VAL A 154 -26.23 -2.80 -13.72
CA VAL A 154 -25.00 -3.22 -14.41
C VAL A 154 -23.84 -3.27 -13.42
N LEU A 155 -23.76 -2.29 -12.50
CA LEU A 155 -22.78 -2.28 -11.41
C LEU A 155 -22.89 -3.54 -10.53
N LEU A 156 -24.10 -3.90 -10.12
CA LEU A 156 -24.38 -5.12 -9.36
C LEU A 156 -23.87 -6.37 -10.09
N GLU A 157 -24.15 -6.47 -11.39
CA GLU A 157 -23.71 -7.61 -12.20
C GLU A 157 -22.18 -7.63 -12.39
N CYS A 158 -21.53 -6.47 -12.49
CA CYS A 158 -20.08 -6.35 -12.52
C CYS A 158 -19.47 -6.85 -11.21
N VAL A 159 -19.99 -6.43 -10.06
CA VAL A 159 -19.53 -6.90 -8.74
C VAL A 159 -19.69 -8.42 -8.61
N ARG A 160 -20.84 -8.97 -9.02
CA ARG A 160 -21.05 -10.44 -9.03
C ARG A 160 -20.07 -11.17 -9.94
N LEU A 161 -19.75 -10.59 -11.09
CA LEU A 161 -18.75 -11.15 -11.99
C LEU A 161 -17.36 -11.11 -11.36
N LEU A 162 -16.98 -10.00 -10.71
CA LEU A 162 -15.71 -9.86 -9.97
C LEU A 162 -15.61 -10.89 -8.83
N GLN A 163 -16.66 -11.09 -8.05
CA GLN A 163 -16.75 -12.13 -7.01
C GLN A 163 -16.49 -13.52 -7.63
N LYS A 164 -17.15 -13.85 -8.74
CA LYS A 164 -16.99 -15.14 -9.42
C LYS A 164 -15.56 -15.36 -9.93
N ILE A 165 -14.95 -14.35 -10.57
CA ILE A 165 -13.60 -14.49 -11.12
C ILE A 165 -12.51 -14.43 -10.04
N SER A 166 -12.80 -13.90 -8.84
CA SER A 166 -11.87 -13.90 -7.70
C SER A 166 -11.48 -15.31 -7.22
N LEU A 167 -12.28 -16.32 -7.57
CA LEU A 167 -11.98 -17.74 -7.32
C LEU A 167 -10.78 -18.24 -8.13
N TYR A 168 -10.40 -17.55 -9.21
CA TYR A 168 -9.27 -17.90 -10.07
C TYR A 168 -8.00 -17.13 -9.67
N ARG A 169 -7.65 -17.19 -8.37
CA ARG A 169 -6.54 -16.43 -7.77
C ARG A 169 -5.19 -16.73 -8.42
N GLU A 170 -4.97 -17.96 -8.86
CA GLU A 170 -3.77 -18.39 -9.60
C GLU A 170 -3.53 -17.63 -10.92
N HIS A 171 -4.55 -16.97 -11.46
CA HIS A 171 -4.47 -16.21 -12.70
C HIS A 171 -4.58 -14.70 -12.48
N LEU A 172 -5.56 -14.29 -11.67
CA LEU A 172 -5.91 -12.88 -11.50
C LEU A 172 -5.33 -12.25 -10.23
N GLN A 173 -4.72 -13.05 -9.34
CA GLN A 173 -4.23 -12.60 -8.04
C GLN A 173 -5.31 -11.78 -7.31
N ASP A 174 -4.98 -10.56 -6.89
CA ASP A 174 -5.89 -9.70 -6.13
C ASP A 174 -6.58 -8.64 -7.01
N LEU A 175 -6.38 -8.68 -8.33
CA LEU A 175 -6.93 -7.69 -9.28
C LEU A 175 -8.45 -7.54 -9.18
N PRO A 176 -9.28 -8.61 -9.14
CA PRO A 176 -10.73 -8.46 -9.08
C PRO A 176 -11.19 -7.74 -7.81
N ARG A 177 -10.47 -7.97 -6.70
CA ARG A 177 -10.80 -7.37 -5.41
C ARG A 177 -10.41 -5.90 -5.35
N LYS A 178 -9.24 -5.54 -5.88
CA LYS A 178 -8.84 -4.14 -6.06
C LYS A 178 -9.87 -3.38 -6.89
N THR A 179 -10.33 -3.94 -8.01
CA THR A 179 -11.39 -3.32 -8.81
C THR A 179 -12.72 -3.21 -8.07
N MET A 180 -13.09 -4.15 -7.20
CA MET A 180 -14.27 -3.98 -6.34
C MET A 180 -14.12 -2.81 -5.37
N VAL A 181 -12.93 -2.63 -4.78
CA VAL A 181 -12.61 -1.49 -3.90
C VAL A 181 -12.68 -0.16 -4.66
N ASP A 182 -12.13 -0.11 -5.88
CA ASP A 182 -12.20 1.07 -6.75
C ASP A 182 -13.66 1.42 -7.08
N LEU A 183 -14.46 0.42 -7.47
CA LEU A 183 -15.89 0.60 -7.76
C LEU A 183 -16.66 1.12 -6.54
N LEU A 184 -16.42 0.56 -5.36
CA LEU A 184 -17.06 1.05 -4.12
C LEU A 184 -16.67 2.50 -3.83
N SER A 185 -15.43 2.90 -4.12
CA SER A 185 -14.92 4.24 -3.85
C SER A 185 -15.59 5.33 -4.69
N GLU A 186 -16.17 4.96 -5.84
CA GLU A 186 -16.91 5.81 -6.78
C GLU A 186 -18.44 5.66 -6.68
N THR A 187 -18.93 4.74 -5.84
CA THR A 187 -20.37 4.44 -5.72
C THR A 187 -21.08 5.43 -4.78
N PRO A 188 -22.22 6.03 -5.16
CA PRO A 188 -23.06 6.82 -4.25
C PRO A 188 -23.62 6.00 -3.09
N GLN A 189 -23.88 6.63 -1.94
CA GLN A 189 -24.33 5.94 -0.73
C GLN A 189 -25.65 5.19 -0.94
N GLU A 190 -26.60 5.79 -1.65
CA GLU A 190 -27.92 5.21 -1.91
C GLU A 190 -27.79 3.92 -2.73
N VAL A 191 -26.95 3.95 -3.77
CA VAL A 191 -26.67 2.78 -4.62
C VAL A 191 -25.97 1.68 -3.82
N PHE A 192 -25.05 2.05 -2.93
CA PHE A 192 -24.42 1.08 -2.05
C PHE A 192 -25.45 0.38 -1.16
N GLU A 193 -26.29 1.14 -0.44
CA GLU A 193 -27.24 0.60 0.52
C GLU A 193 -28.33 -0.26 -0.13
N GLU A 194 -28.92 0.21 -1.23
CA GLU A 194 -30.06 -0.44 -1.87
C GLU A 194 -29.65 -1.60 -2.78
N VAL A 195 -28.48 -1.54 -3.41
CA VAL A 195 -28.08 -2.47 -4.47
C VAL A 195 -26.90 -3.35 -4.09
N LEU A 196 -25.77 -2.75 -3.67
CA LEU A 196 -24.52 -3.50 -3.48
C LEU A 196 -24.41 -4.20 -2.14
N LEU A 197 -24.99 -3.65 -1.08
CA LEU A 197 -24.86 -4.17 0.27
C LEU A 197 -25.38 -5.60 0.40
N GLY A 198 -26.47 -5.93 -0.29
CA GLY A 198 -27.00 -7.30 -0.34
C GLY A 198 -26.07 -8.26 -1.08
N ALA A 199 -25.46 -7.81 -2.18
CA ALA A 199 -24.56 -8.64 -2.98
C ALA A 199 -23.21 -8.89 -2.30
N LEU A 200 -22.71 -7.89 -1.58
CA LEU A 200 -21.44 -7.95 -0.85
C LEU A 200 -21.59 -8.53 0.56
N GLN A 201 -22.81 -8.88 1.00
CA GLN A 201 -23.05 -9.34 2.36
C GLN A 201 -22.14 -10.50 2.77
N THR A 202 -21.94 -11.47 1.88
CA THR A 202 -21.05 -12.62 2.13
C THR A 202 -19.60 -12.18 2.30
N ASP A 203 -19.10 -11.28 1.45
CA ASP A 203 -17.72 -10.76 1.54
C ASP A 203 -17.52 -9.96 2.83
N LEU A 204 -18.46 -9.08 3.16
CA LEU A 204 -18.39 -8.24 4.36
C LEU A 204 -18.52 -9.06 5.66
N THR A 205 -19.29 -10.14 5.64
CA THR A 205 -19.37 -11.10 6.76
C THR A 205 -18.06 -11.86 6.93
N ALA A 206 -17.35 -12.12 5.82
CA ALA A 206 -16.05 -12.77 5.80
C ALA A 206 -14.86 -11.80 6.00
N ALA A 207 -15.10 -10.53 6.36
CA ALA A 207 -14.06 -9.49 6.45
C ALA A 207 -12.83 -9.90 7.27
N LEU A 208 -13.01 -10.62 8.38
CA LEU A 208 -11.91 -11.05 9.25
C LEU A 208 -11.22 -12.35 8.80
N SER A 209 -11.49 -12.83 7.58
CA SER A 209 -10.93 -14.09 7.06
C SER A 209 -9.73 -13.89 6.14
N SER A 210 -9.60 -12.74 5.48
CA SER A 210 -8.44 -12.43 4.62
C SER A 210 -8.21 -10.92 4.48
N PRO A 211 -7.00 -10.49 4.10
CA PRO A 211 -6.68 -9.07 3.94
C PRO A 211 -7.63 -8.33 3.00
N GLU A 212 -8.00 -8.98 1.91
CA GLU A 212 -8.77 -8.37 0.84
C GLU A 212 -10.26 -8.22 1.18
N HIS A 213 -10.82 -9.13 2.00
CA HIS A 213 -12.18 -8.94 2.53
C HIS A 213 -12.20 -7.85 3.61
N LEU A 214 -11.13 -7.75 4.42
CA LEU A 214 -11.02 -6.72 5.43
C LEU A 214 -10.91 -5.33 4.80
N GLU A 215 -10.06 -5.19 3.78
CA GLU A 215 -9.91 -3.95 3.01
C GLU A 215 -11.25 -3.49 2.41
N LEU A 216 -12.02 -4.42 1.82
CA LEU A 216 -13.35 -4.11 1.28
C LEU A 216 -14.29 -3.54 2.35
N LEU A 217 -14.30 -4.13 3.56
CA LEU A 217 -15.10 -3.64 4.67
C LEU A 217 -14.62 -2.27 5.15
N LEU A 218 -13.30 -2.08 5.31
CA LEU A 218 -12.73 -0.83 5.81
C LEU A 218 -13.02 0.34 4.86
N VAL A 219 -12.89 0.13 3.55
CA VAL A 219 -13.24 1.11 2.53
C VAL A 219 -14.75 1.41 2.58
N ALA A 220 -15.60 0.40 2.69
CA ALA A 220 -17.03 0.61 2.82
C ALA A 220 -17.38 1.40 4.10
N MET A 221 -16.70 1.14 5.22
CA MET A 221 -16.89 1.89 6.47
C MET A 221 -16.40 3.34 6.37
N GLN A 222 -15.36 3.59 5.58
CA GLN A 222 -14.86 4.94 5.34
C GLN A 222 -15.80 5.74 4.44
N LYS A 223 -16.34 5.11 3.39
CA LYS A 223 -17.20 5.76 2.38
C LYS A 223 -18.66 5.88 2.81
N PHE A 224 -19.17 4.90 3.56
CA PHE A 224 -20.58 4.80 3.94
C PHE A 224 -20.76 4.68 5.47
N PRO A 225 -20.22 5.62 6.28
CA PRO A 225 -20.28 5.55 7.74
C PRO A 225 -21.71 5.55 8.27
N ASP A 226 -22.65 6.20 7.58
CA ASP A 226 -24.06 6.26 7.98
C ASP A 226 -24.81 4.94 7.81
N VAL A 227 -24.38 4.11 6.86
CA VAL A 227 -24.96 2.80 6.56
C VAL A 227 -24.37 1.73 7.48
N LEU A 228 -23.04 1.73 7.64
CA LEU A 228 -22.30 0.74 8.43
C LEU A 228 -22.18 1.12 9.92
N LYS A 229 -23.31 1.51 10.51
CA LYS A 229 -23.43 1.78 11.95
C LYS A 229 -23.19 0.53 12.81
N PRO A 230 -22.93 0.68 14.13
CA PRO A 230 -22.64 -0.44 15.03
C PRO A 230 -23.67 -1.59 15.01
N LYS A 231 -24.95 -1.29 14.79
CA LYS A 231 -26.01 -2.31 14.64
C LYS A 231 -25.83 -3.18 13.40
N LYS A 232 -25.37 -2.59 12.29
CA LYS A 232 -25.10 -3.30 11.04
C LYS A 232 -23.82 -4.11 11.15
N LEU A 233 -22.76 -3.53 11.75
CA LEU A 233 -21.52 -4.26 12.05
C LEU A 233 -21.77 -5.47 12.95
N LYS A 234 -22.64 -5.33 13.97
CA LYS A 234 -23.01 -6.47 14.83
C LYS A 234 -23.64 -7.62 14.05
N LYS A 235 -24.40 -7.34 12.99
CA LYS A 235 -24.98 -8.38 12.12
C LYS A 235 -23.95 -9.01 11.18
N LEU A 236 -22.93 -8.26 10.75
CA LEU A 236 -21.90 -8.72 9.83
C LEU A 236 -20.77 -9.47 10.54
N LEU A 237 -20.25 -8.91 11.62
CA LEU A 237 -19.05 -9.42 12.32
C LEU A 237 -19.37 -10.15 13.62
N GLY A 238 -20.60 -10.04 14.13
CA GLY A 238 -20.96 -10.45 15.49
C GLY A 238 -20.63 -9.41 16.57
N SER A 239 -19.91 -8.34 16.22
CA SER A 239 -19.44 -7.30 17.14
C SER A 239 -19.74 -5.89 16.62
N THR A 240 -19.81 -4.91 17.52
CA THR A 240 -20.24 -3.53 17.21
C THR A 240 -19.15 -2.66 16.59
N SER A 241 -17.90 -3.10 16.63
CA SER A 241 -16.72 -2.43 16.06
C SER A 241 -15.81 -3.46 15.40
N VAL A 242 -14.94 -3.02 14.49
CA VAL A 242 -13.93 -3.93 13.90
C VAL A 242 -12.86 -4.26 14.93
N ILE A 243 -12.37 -3.24 15.65
CA ILE A 243 -11.31 -3.37 16.64
C ILE A 243 -11.94 -3.55 18.02
N ASN A 244 -11.91 -4.78 18.53
CA ASN A 244 -12.32 -5.16 19.87
C ASN A 244 -11.61 -6.46 20.27
N SER A 245 -11.61 -6.77 21.56
CA SER A 245 -10.88 -7.93 22.11
C SER A 245 -11.28 -9.27 21.48
N GLU A 246 -12.53 -9.45 21.06
CA GLU A 246 -13.00 -10.68 20.40
C GLU A 246 -12.44 -10.84 18.99
N ASN A 247 -12.32 -9.73 18.26
CA ASN A 247 -11.83 -9.72 16.87
C ASN A 247 -10.31 -9.69 16.75
N ILE A 248 -9.58 -9.23 17.78
CA ILE A 248 -8.12 -9.07 17.74
C ILE A 248 -7.39 -10.33 17.23
N PRO A 249 -7.66 -11.56 17.70
CA PRO A 249 -6.94 -12.75 17.22
C PRO A 249 -7.09 -12.96 15.71
N LYS A 250 -8.28 -12.70 15.16
CA LYS A 250 -8.54 -12.80 13.72
C LYS A 250 -7.85 -11.66 12.94
N LEU A 251 -7.89 -10.44 13.47
CA LEU A 251 -7.19 -9.29 12.88
C LEU A 251 -5.68 -9.53 12.81
N VAL A 252 -5.08 -10.09 13.86
CA VAL A 252 -3.67 -10.47 13.88
C VAL A 252 -3.36 -11.49 12.80
N GLN A 253 -4.21 -12.53 12.63
CA GLN A 253 -4.04 -13.51 11.57
C GLN A 253 -4.11 -12.88 10.18
N VAL A 254 -5.08 -11.99 9.94
CA VAL A 254 -5.22 -11.25 8.67
C VAL A 254 -4.00 -10.37 8.41
N LEU A 255 -3.52 -9.63 9.41
CA LEU A 255 -2.33 -8.80 9.29
C LEU A 255 -1.07 -9.62 9.00
N LYS A 256 -0.95 -10.84 9.55
CA LYS A 256 0.14 -11.76 9.21
C LYS A 256 0.06 -12.21 7.75
N MET A 257 -1.14 -12.53 7.24
CA MET A 257 -1.31 -12.85 5.82
C MET A 257 -0.90 -11.67 4.93
N ALA A 258 -1.32 -10.45 5.28
CA ALA A 258 -0.96 -9.22 4.55
C ALA A 258 0.55 -8.93 4.60
N ALA A 259 1.21 -9.17 5.76
CA ALA A 259 2.65 -9.02 5.87
C ALA A 259 3.41 -9.99 4.95
N GLN A 260 2.93 -11.23 4.84
CA GLN A 260 3.56 -12.23 3.98
C GLN A 260 3.36 -11.94 2.49
N SER A 261 2.19 -11.45 2.09
CA SER A 261 1.94 -11.09 0.69
C SER A 261 2.80 -9.93 0.22
N MET A 262 3.06 -8.93 1.08
CA MET A 262 3.86 -7.74 0.76
C MET A 262 5.37 -7.88 1.01
N LYS A 263 5.86 -9.11 1.24
CA LYS A 263 7.27 -9.36 1.56
C LYS A 263 8.24 -8.89 0.47
N LYS A 264 7.84 -8.96 -0.81
CA LYS A 264 8.69 -8.59 -1.95
C LYS A 264 8.65 -7.09 -2.23
N GLU A 265 7.46 -6.52 -2.19
CA GLU A 265 7.14 -5.13 -2.47
C GLU A 265 7.64 -4.20 -1.37
N ARG A 266 7.73 -4.71 -0.12
CA ARG A 266 8.22 -3.97 1.05
C ARG A 266 7.40 -2.70 1.34
N LEU A 267 6.10 -2.76 1.08
CA LEU A 267 5.17 -1.66 1.35
C LEU A 267 4.28 -1.99 2.55
N LEU A 268 3.74 -0.95 3.19
CA LEU A 268 2.67 -1.08 4.17
C LEU A 268 1.39 -1.54 3.45
N PRO A 269 0.80 -2.71 3.79
CA PRO A 269 -0.48 -3.11 3.23
C PRO A 269 -1.57 -2.10 3.58
N ALA A 270 -2.46 -1.76 2.63
CA ALA A 270 -3.54 -0.78 2.84
C ALA A 270 -4.38 -1.10 4.09
N VAL A 271 -4.77 -2.37 4.25
CA VAL A 271 -5.50 -2.88 5.42
C VAL A 271 -4.86 -2.53 6.77
N ALA A 272 -3.52 -2.50 6.85
CA ALA A 272 -2.82 -2.18 8.08
C ALA A 272 -2.86 -0.67 8.38
N GLY A 273 -2.71 0.16 7.34
CA GLY A 273 -2.87 1.61 7.44
C GLY A 273 -4.31 2.00 7.78
N ASP A 274 -5.29 1.38 7.14
CA ASP A 274 -6.72 1.64 7.37
C ASP A 274 -7.14 1.24 8.78
N LEU A 275 -6.64 0.12 9.32
CA LEU A 275 -6.87 -0.26 10.72
C LEU A 275 -6.25 0.74 11.70
N LEU A 276 -5.05 1.25 11.41
CA LEU A 276 -4.42 2.27 12.23
C LEU A 276 -5.29 3.53 12.27
N GLN A 277 -5.73 4.03 11.10
CA GLN A 277 -6.63 5.20 11.02
C GLN A 277 -7.96 4.95 11.73
N LEU A 278 -8.56 3.78 11.52
CA LEU A 278 -9.79 3.38 12.19
C LEU A 278 -9.63 3.38 13.71
N SER A 279 -8.51 2.84 14.21
CA SER A 279 -8.24 2.74 15.64
C SER A 279 -8.12 4.10 16.31
N LEU A 280 -7.55 5.09 15.61
CA LEU A 280 -7.45 6.46 16.09
C LEU A 280 -8.82 7.14 16.09
N ARG A 281 -9.59 6.96 15.02
CA ARG A 281 -10.94 7.54 14.88
C ARG A 281 -11.93 7.00 15.92
N GLU A 282 -11.85 5.70 16.23
CA GLU A 282 -12.75 5.04 17.18
C GLU A 282 -12.23 5.03 18.63
N GLY A 283 -11.08 5.65 18.90
CA GLY A 283 -10.47 5.68 20.24
C GLY A 283 -9.97 4.31 20.72
N SER A 284 -9.81 3.34 19.83
CA SER A 284 -9.35 1.98 20.12
C SER A 284 -7.86 1.78 19.84
N PHE A 285 -7.09 2.86 19.65
CA PHE A 285 -5.66 2.81 19.33
C PHE A 285 -4.86 2.01 20.35
N GLN A 286 -5.08 2.22 21.65
CA GLN A 286 -4.35 1.51 22.71
C GLN A 286 -4.54 -0.01 22.60
N LEU A 287 -5.79 -0.45 22.40
CA LEU A 287 -6.12 -1.87 22.23
C LEU A 287 -5.49 -2.44 20.95
N PHE A 288 -5.56 -1.71 19.84
CA PHE A 288 -4.93 -2.13 18.59
C PHE A 288 -3.41 -2.25 18.74
N TRP A 289 -2.76 -1.24 19.32
CA TRP A 289 -1.32 -1.21 19.48
C TRP A 289 -0.81 -2.28 20.46
N SER A 290 -1.46 -2.42 21.62
CA SER A 290 -1.03 -3.41 22.63
C SER A 290 -1.33 -4.83 22.16
N GLU A 291 -2.55 -5.10 21.69
CA GLU A 291 -2.99 -6.48 21.46
C GLU A 291 -2.67 -6.98 20.06
N ALA A 292 -2.90 -6.17 19.01
CA ALA A 292 -2.62 -6.61 17.64
C ALA A 292 -1.15 -6.45 17.27
N VAL A 293 -0.55 -5.29 17.55
CA VAL A 293 0.83 -4.99 17.14
C VAL A 293 1.84 -5.66 18.08
N ILE A 294 1.83 -5.33 19.37
CA ILE A 294 2.82 -5.83 20.33
C ILE A 294 2.56 -7.31 20.70
N ASN A 295 1.36 -7.63 21.18
CA ASN A 295 1.04 -8.98 21.64
C ASN A 295 0.71 -9.98 20.52
N GLY A 296 0.52 -9.51 19.28
CA GLY A 296 0.12 -10.33 18.14
C GLY A 296 1.22 -10.48 17.09
N LEU A 297 1.52 -9.39 16.36
CA LEU A 297 2.46 -9.39 15.24
C LEU A 297 3.93 -9.48 15.69
N LEU A 298 4.29 -8.76 16.76
CA LEU A 298 5.67 -8.68 17.22
C LEU A 298 6.14 -9.94 17.95
N LYS A 299 5.21 -10.80 18.41
CA LYS A 299 5.54 -12.11 19.01
C LYS A 299 5.97 -13.18 17.99
N ASP A 300 5.80 -12.93 16.70
CA ASP A 300 6.25 -13.87 15.66
C ASP A 300 7.78 -14.01 15.63
N GLN A 301 8.28 -14.98 14.85
CA GLN A 301 9.69 -14.96 14.49
C GLN A 301 10.01 -13.70 13.66
N THR A 302 11.23 -13.18 13.83
CA THR A 302 11.71 -12.01 13.09
C THR A 302 11.52 -12.22 11.58
N GLY A 303 10.86 -11.28 10.92
CA GLY A 303 10.47 -11.44 9.53
C GLY A 303 9.43 -10.40 9.07
N PRO A 304 8.56 -10.74 8.11
CA PRO A 304 7.60 -9.80 7.53
C PRO A 304 6.69 -9.13 8.57
N SER A 305 6.23 -9.85 9.59
CA SER A 305 5.40 -9.28 10.68
C SER A 305 6.12 -8.17 11.46
N HIS A 306 7.43 -8.31 11.71
CA HIS A 306 8.21 -7.27 12.39
C HIS A 306 8.39 -6.03 11.53
N TYR A 307 8.71 -6.22 10.24
CA TYR A 307 8.82 -5.09 9.31
C TYR A 307 7.47 -4.37 9.13
N LEU A 308 6.36 -5.11 9.18
CA LEU A 308 5.03 -4.51 9.23
C LEU A 308 4.87 -3.64 10.49
N CYS A 309 5.26 -4.11 11.68
CA CYS A 309 5.23 -3.30 12.91
C CYS A 309 6.09 -2.03 12.79
N PHE A 310 7.27 -2.11 12.17
CA PHE A 310 8.14 -0.94 11.98
C PHE A 310 7.55 0.07 10.99
N ARG A 311 6.93 -0.39 9.91
CA ARG A 311 6.17 0.49 9.00
C ARG A 311 4.95 1.11 9.66
N LEU A 312 4.25 0.36 10.52
CA LEU A 312 3.17 0.90 11.34
C LEU A 312 3.66 1.98 12.30
N LEU A 313 4.81 1.78 12.96
CA LEU A 313 5.44 2.80 13.80
C LEU A 313 5.73 4.09 13.01
N GLY A 314 6.42 3.97 11.88
CA GLY A 314 6.76 5.13 11.04
C GLY A 314 5.53 5.85 10.46
N SER A 315 4.57 5.08 9.94
CA SER A 315 3.33 5.64 9.37
C SER A 315 2.39 6.25 10.42
N ALA A 316 2.46 5.82 11.68
CA ALA A 316 1.64 6.37 12.76
C ALA A 316 2.08 7.77 13.20
N LEU A 317 3.38 8.09 13.14
CA LEU A 317 3.95 9.35 13.65
C LEU A 317 3.11 10.61 13.37
N PRO A 318 2.70 10.91 12.11
CA PRO A 318 1.92 12.13 11.82
C PRO A 318 0.54 12.16 12.47
N HIS A 319 -0.03 11.01 12.83
CA HIS A 319 -1.40 10.87 13.31
C HIS A 319 -1.53 10.80 14.83
N LEU A 320 -0.42 10.56 15.55
CA LEU A 320 -0.44 10.38 17.01
C LEU A 320 -0.40 11.72 17.76
N SER A 321 -1.13 11.79 18.88
CA SER A 321 -0.97 12.85 19.87
C SER A 321 0.44 12.81 20.51
N THR A 322 0.86 13.88 21.19
CA THR A 322 2.16 13.91 21.88
C THR A 322 2.32 12.79 22.90
N GLU A 323 1.27 12.50 23.68
CA GLU A 323 1.25 11.39 24.65
C GLU A 323 1.37 10.03 23.94
N GLN A 324 0.63 9.84 22.85
CA GLN A 324 0.72 8.61 22.06
C GLN A 324 2.10 8.43 21.42
N LEU A 325 2.72 9.51 20.92
CA LEU A 325 4.09 9.50 20.40
C LEU A 325 5.07 9.03 21.46
N GLN A 326 5.02 9.61 22.67
CA GLN A 326 5.86 9.20 23.79
C GLN A 326 5.68 7.70 24.09
N ASN A 327 4.43 7.24 24.22
CA ASN A 327 4.11 5.84 24.52
C ASN A 327 4.63 4.86 23.45
N VAL A 328 4.50 5.17 22.16
CA VAL A 328 4.97 4.25 21.10
C VAL A 328 6.50 4.27 20.95
N LEU A 329 7.14 5.42 21.16
CA LEU A 329 8.60 5.59 21.04
C LEU A 329 9.36 5.04 22.26
N THR A 330 8.70 4.90 23.41
CA THR A 330 9.26 4.17 24.56
C THR A 330 8.79 2.71 24.64
N GLY A 331 8.11 2.23 23.59
CA GLY A 331 7.47 0.91 23.56
C GLY A 331 8.31 -0.23 22.97
N GLU A 332 7.77 -1.44 23.04
CA GLU A 332 8.46 -2.66 22.58
C GLU A 332 8.73 -2.66 21.07
N VAL A 333 7.88 -2.04 20.24
CA VAL A 333 8.12 -1.94 18.78
C VAL A 333 9.40 -1.15 18.50
N MET A 334 9.61 -0.03 19.20
CA MET A 334 10.80 0.81 19.06
C MET A 334 12.06 0.07 19.53
N LYS A 335 11.95 -0.69 20.62
CA LYS A 335 13.04 -1.55 21.12
C LYS A 335 13.44 -2.62 20.11
N GLN A 336 12.46 -3.35 19.56
CA GLN A 336 12.71 -4.37 18.52
C GLN A 336 13.25 -3.77 17.22
N TYR A 337 12.85 -2.54 16.88
CA TYR A 337 13.48 -1.79 15.79
C TYR A 337 14.98 -1.56 16.07
N GLY A 338 15.34 -1.13 17.28
CA GLY A 338 16.74 -0.98 17.70
C GLY A 338 17.55 -2.27 17.59
N GLU A 339 17.01 -3.38 18.10
CA GLU A 339 17.63 -4.71 17.96
C GLU A 339 17.83 -5.09 16.48
N HIS A 340 16.85 -4.80 15.63
CA HIS A 340 16.96 -5.01 14.19
C HIS A 340 18.09 -4.19 13.58
N VAL A 341 18.17 -2.87 13.85
CA VAL A 341 19.20 -1.99 13.26
C VAL A 341 20.61 -2.49 13.53
N LEU A 342 20.89 -3.00 14.74
CA LEU A 342 22.20 -3.57 15.05
C LEU A 342 22.42 -4.93 14.41
N SER A 343 21.41 -5.79 14.45
CA SER A 343 21.53 -7.13 13.86
C SER A 343 21.63 -7.11 12.33
N ALA A 344 21.15 -6.06 11.68
CA ALA A 344 21.14 -5.86 10.23
C ALA A 344 22.44 -5.22 9.68
N GLN A 345 23.43 -4.92 10.54
CA GLN A 345 24.74 -4.43 10.10
C GLN A 345 25.58 -5.49 9.37
N LEU A 346 25.24 -6.78 9.53
CA LEU A 346 25.90 -7.86 8.81
C LEU A 346 25.60 -7.80 7.31
N PRO A 347 26.55 -8.20 6.44
CA PRO A 347 26.32 -8.32 5.00
C PRO A 347 25.07 -9.15 4.69
N ASP A 348 24.39 -8.83 3.59
CA ASP A 348 23.20 -9.53 3.05
C ASP A 348 21.93 -9.48 3.91
N ARG A 349 21.93 -8.75 5.03
CA ARG A 349 20.72 -8.50 5.81
C ARG A 349 19.97 -7.28 5.31
N PHE A 350 18.65 -7.40 5.31
CA PHE A 350 17.77 -6.28 5.00
C PHE A 350 17.89 -5.20 6.08
N LYS A 351 18.09 -3.95 5.66
CA LYS A 351 18.23 -2.79 6.54
C LYS A 351 16.97 -1.96 6.46
N PHE A 352 16.23 -1.86 7.58
CA PHE A 352 15.01 -1.05 7.65
C PHE A 352 15.29 0.45 7.87
N THR A 353 16.50 0.82 8.33
CA THR A 353 16.84 2.22 8.66
C THR A 353 16.51 3.24 7.56
N PRO A 354 16.79 2.99 6.26
CA PRO A 354 16.40 3.95 5.21
C PRO A 354 14.90 4.20 5.13
N GLU A 355 14.06 3.17 5.26
CA GLU A 355 12.59 3.31 5.27
C GLU A 355 12.13 4.11 6.50
N MET A 356 12.73 3.86 7.67
CA MET A 356 12.40 4.63 8.88
C MET A 356 12.82 6.09 8.76
N ASP A 357 14.00 6.37 8.19
CA ASP A 357 14.47 7.74 7.96
C ASP A 357 13.52 8.51 7.04
N GLU A 358 12.95 7.86 6.02
CA GLU A 358 11.92 8.46 5.17
C GLU A 358 10.65 8.81 5.96
N TYR A 359 10.16 7.91 6.82
CA TYR A 359 9.00 8.19 7.66
C TYR A 359 9.24 9.36 8.63
N VAL A 360 10.38 9.38 9.32
CA VAL A 360 10.69 10.45 10.26
C VAL A 360 10.93 11.77 9.53
N SER A 361 11.61 11.76 8.38
CA SER A 361 11.81 12.95 7.55
C SER A 361 10.47 13.54 7.08
N ALA A 362 9.58 12.70 6.54
CA ALA A 362 8.26 13.13 6.09
C ALA A 362 7.42 13.70 7.26
N PHE A 363 7.50 13.07 8.43
CA PHE A 363 6.87 13.58 9.64
C PHE A 363 7.40 14.97 10.01
N LEU A 364 8.71 15.16 10.12
CA LEU A 364 9.28 16.44 10.53
C LEU A 364 9.01 17.56 9.51
N GLN A 365 9.06 17.25 8.21
CA GLN A 365 8.70 18.22 7.16
C GLN A 365 7.23 18.63 7.21
N GLY A 366 6.33 17.69 7.53
CA GLY A 366 4.89 17.91 7.54
C GLY A 366 4.31 18.35 8.90
N CYS A 367 5.08 18.28 9.99
CA CYS A 367 4.61 18.59 11.34
C CYS A 367 4.96 20.04 11.72
N PRO A 368 3.98 20.93 11.93
CA PRO A 368 4.26 22.31 12.36
C PRO A 368 4.50 22.45 13.87
N ASP A 369 4.21 21.40 14.65
CA ASP A 369 4.24 21.42 16.12
C ASP A 369 5.63 21.05 16.64
N SER A 370 6.28 22.01 17.32
CA SER A 370 7.64 21.85 17.84
C SER A 370 7.78 20.77 18.91
N ASP A 371 6.75 20.59 19.74
CA ASP A 371 6.79 19.63 20.85
C ASP A 371 6.66 18.20 20.32
N ARG A 372 5.84 18.02 19.27
CA ARG A 372 5.73 16.73 18.56
C ARG A 372 7.01 16.41 17.78
N GLN A 373 7.60 17.40 17.11
CA GLN A 373 8.92 17.23 16.47
C GLN A 373 9.99 16.81 17.49
N LEU A 374 10.06 17.52 18.62
CA LEU A 374 10.98 17.22 19.71
C LEU A 374 10.75 15.81 20.26
N ALA A 375 9.50 15.44 20.55
CA ALA A 375 9.14 14.13 21.08
C ALA A 375 9.65 12.98 20.17
N VAL A 376 9.52 13.14 18.85
CA VAL A 376 10.01 12.15 17.90
C VAL A 376 11.54 12.07 17.89
N VAL A 377 12.24 13.19 17.72
CA VAL A 377 13.72 13.16 17.64
C VAL A 377 14.35 12.72 18.95
N VAL A 378 13.78 13.11 20.10
CA VAL A 378 14.20 12.64 21.43
C VAL A 378 13.90 11.14 21.58
N GLY A 379 12.71 10.67 21.23
CA GLY A 379 12.36 9.25 21.32
C GLY A 379 13.31 8.34 20.54
N PHE A 380 13.72 8.75 19.33
CA PHE A 380 14.75 8.04 18.56
C PHE A 380 16.16 8.15 19.17
N SER A 381 16.49 9.27 19.82
CA SER A 381 17.76 9.46 20.51
C SER A 381 17.85 8.66 21.82
N LEU A 382 16.72 8.36 22.45
CA LEU A 382 16.59 7.56 23.67
C LEU A 382 16.66 6.05 23.42
N LEU A 383 16.57 5.59 22.16
CA LEU A 383 16.76 4.19 21.81
C LEU A 383 18.26 3.85 21.80
N THR A 384 18.73 3.18 22.86
CA THR A 384 20.16 2.93 23.07
C THR A 384 20.49 1.44 23.13
N ASN A 385 21.72 1.10 22.77
CA ASN A 385 22.32 -0.20 23.04
C ASN A 385 23.54 -0.01 23.95
N GLN A 386 23.39 -0.42 25.21
CA GLN A 386 24.37 -0.16 26.26
C GLN A 386 24.77 1.32 26.31
N GLY A 387 23.76 2.20 26.34
CA GLY A 387 23.92 3.65 26.45
C GLY A 387 24.39 4.37 25.19
N HIS A 388 24.67 3.66 24.10
CA HIS A 388 24.94 4.29 22.81
C HIS A 388 23.66 4.38 21.97
N PRO A 389 23.18 5.57 21.58
CA PRO A 389 22.02 5.70 20.69
C PRO A 389 22.20 4.92 19.39
N VAL A 390 21.13 4.26 18.94
CA VAL A 390 21.13 3.44 17.72
C VAL A 390 21.18 4.32 16.47
N ILE A 391 20.62 5.52 16.54
CA ILE A 391 20.68 6.49 15.45
C ILE A 391 22.14 6.98 15.24
N PRO A 392 22.53 7.22 13.98
CA PRO A 392 23.88 7.72 13.69
C PRO A 392 24.04 9.13 14.27
N THR A 393 25.26 9.49 14.65
CA THR A 393 25.62 10.86 15.02
C THR A 393 25.20 11.86 13.93
N HIS A 394 25.51 11.54 12.67
CA HIS A 394 25.16 12.33 11.50
C HIS A 394 23.80 11.87 10.94
N TRP A 395 22.74 12.07 11.72
CA TRP A 395 21.38 11.73 11.29
C TRP A 395 20.77 12.89 10.50
N LYS A 396 20.63 12.71 9.18
CA LYS A 396 20.15 13.73 8.22
C LYS A 396 18.77 14.30 8.56
N VAL A 397 17.94 13.50 9.21
CA VAL A 397 16.57 13.85 9.60
C VAL A 397 16.50 15.18 10.40
N VAL A 398 17.56 15.55 11.12
CA VAL A 398 17.65 16.82 11.88
C VAL A 398 17.51 18.06 11.00
N GLU A 399 17.90 17.98 9.73
CA GLU A 399 17.78 19.09 8.78
C GLU A 399 16.33 19.57 8.62
N PHE A 400 15.36 18.70 8.94
CA PHE A 400 13.93 19.00 8.85
C PHE A 400 13.32 19.56 10.14
N LEU A 401 14.09 19.67 11.23
CA LEU A 401 13.58 20.30 12.45
C LEU A 401 13.29 21.79 12.25
N GLY A 402 12.20 22.25 12.83
CA GLY A 402 11.92 23.68 12.99
C GLY A 402 12.92 24.32 13.97
N PRO A 403 13.16 25.63 13.88
CA PRO A 403 14.14 26.32 14.74
C PRO A 403 13.88 26.12 16.25
N GLU A 404 12.63 26.24 16.69
CA GLU A 404 12.26 26.05 18.10
C GLU A 404 12.49 24.60 18.57
N ALA A 405 12.07 23.62 17.77
CA ALA A 405 12.29 22.21 18.09
C ALA A 405 13.78 21.85 18.11
N LEU A 406 14.58 22.43 17.20
CA LEU A 406 16.03 22.26 17.16
C LEU A 406 16.69 22.84 18.41
N LYS A 407 16.31 24.05 18.82
CA LYS A 407 16.82 24.68 20.05
C LYS A 407 16.51 23.82 21.28
N SER A 408 15.26 23.35 21.41
CA SER A 408 14.85 22.46 22.50
C SER A 408 15.58 21.12 22.47
N TYR A 409 15.84 20.57 21.28
CA TYR A 409 16.61 19.33 21.13
C TYR A 409 18.08 19.51 21.53
N VAL A 410 18.69 20.64 21.18
CA VAL A 410 20.05 20.99 21.63
C VAL A 410 20.11 21.16 23.14
N GLY A 411 19.12 21.83 23.74
CA GLY A 411 18.99 21.92 25.20
C GLY A 411 18.92 20.54 25.84
N TRP A 412 18.07 19.66 25.32
CA TRP A 412 17.98 18.28 25.78
C TRP A 412 19.30 17.50 25.65
N LEU A 413 20.05 17.66 24.56
CA LEU A 413 21.36 17.02 24.38
C LEU A 413 22.37 17.49 25.42
N LYS A 414 22.40 18.79 25.73
CA LYS A 414 23.27 19.37 26.76
C LYS A 414 22.91 18.85 28.15
N ASP A 415 21.62 18.82 28.47
CA ASP A 415 21.12 18.29 29.74
C ASP A 415 21.50 16.82 29.91
N MET A 416 21.28 15.99 28.88
CA MET A 416 21.68 14.57 28.90
C MET A 416 23.18 14.35 28.96
N PHE A 417 24.00 15.32 28.55
CA PHE A 417 25.45 15.26 28.72
C PHE A 417 25.85 15.58 30.16
N LEU A 418 25.33 16.67 30.72
CA LEU A 418 25.64 17.13 32.08
C LEU A 418 25.10 16.18 33.14
N GLU A 419 23.81 15.85 33.05
CA GLU A 419 23.08 14.96 33.95
C GLU A 419 22.38 13.84 33.17
N PRO A 420 23.13 12.76 32.82
CA PRO A 420 22.60 11.65 32.04
C PRO A 420 21.48 10.89 32.78
N LYS A 421 20.26 10.93 32.24
CA LYS A 421 19.09 10.21 32.73
C LYS A 421 18.98 8.85 32.06
N MET A 422 19.72 7.85 32.55
CA MET A 422 19.77 6.52 31.94
C MET A 422 18.46 5.73 32.09
N GLU A 423 17.65 6.07 33.09
CA GLU A 423 16.36 5.46 33.40
C GLU A 423 15.26 5.76 32.37
N VAL A 424 15.38 6.87 31.62
CA VAL A 424 14.46 7.20 30.53
C VAL A 424 14.89 6.63 29.18
N CYS A 425 16.13 6.13 29.08
CA CYS A 425 16.62 5.49 27.86
C CYS A 425 15.93 4.14 27.67
N LEU A 426 15.45 3.91 26.44
CA LEU A 426 14.99 2.61 26.00
C LEU A 426 16.22 1.75 25.64
N ASP A 427 16.97 1.35 26.67
CA ASP A 427 18.21 0.60 26.53
C ASP A 427 17.93 -0.90 26.31
N PHE A 428 18.52 -1.47 25.27
CA PHE A 428 18.45 -2.90 25.01
C PHE A 428 19.85 -3.53 24.93
N VAL A 429 19.88 -4.85 25.07
CA VAL A 429 21.10 -5.65 25.07
C VAL A 429 20.91 -6.80 24.10
N THR A 430 21.81 -6.93 23.13
CA THR A 430 21.76 -8.03 22.17
C THR A 430 22.04 -9.37 22.85
N ARG A 431 21.59 -10.48 22.24
CA ARG A 431 21.82 -11.84 22.79
C ARG A 431 23.29 -12.13 23.11
N ARG A 432 24.23 -11.64 22.28
CA ARG A 432 25.68 -11.81 22.50
C ARG A 432 26.22 -11.04 23.70
N GLN A 433 25.58 -9.92 24.05
CA GLN A 433 26.01 -9.07 25.17
C GLN A 433 25.45 -9.55 26.51
N LYS A 434 24.32 -10.28 26.52
CA LYS A 434 23.71 -10.84 27.75
C LYS A 434 24.60 -11.87 28.47
N GLU A 435 25.59 -12.43 27.79
CA GLU A 435 26.52 -13.42 28.35
C GLU A 435 27.64 -12.79 29.20
N LYS A 436 27.80 -11.46 29.19
CA LYS A 436 28.76 -10.73 30.03
C LYS A 436 28.00 -9.98 31.13
N GLN A 437 28.23 -10.38 32.39
CA GLN A 437 27.48 -9.98 33.59
C GLN A 437 27.33 -8.47 33.81
N GLU A 438 26.22 -8.11 34.46
CA GLU A 438 25.83 -6.78 34.94
C GLU A 438 26.56 -6.43 36.24
N SER A 439 27.31 -5.32 36.24
CA SER A 439 27.97 -4.72 37.42
C SER A 439 27.83 -3.20 37.39
N GLU A 440 28.08 -2.50 38.50
CA GLU A 440 28.03 -1.02 38.54
C GLU A 440 28.95 -0.33 37.52
N ALA A 441 30.06 -0.99 37.14
CA ALA A 441 30.95 -0.53 36.07
C ALA A 441 30.23 -0.40 34.71
N VAL A 442 29.15 -1.16 34.50
CA VAL A 442 28.32 -1.10 33.29
C VAL A 442 27.57 0.23 33.19
N ASN A 443 27.14 0.83 34.30
CA ASN A 443 26.40 2.11 34.23
C ASN A 443 27.34 3.28 33.88
N VAL A 444 28.54 3.30 34.45
CA VAL A 444 29.59 4.29 34.10
C VAL A 444 29.96 4.20 32.62
N GLU A 445 30.12 2.98 32.11
CA GLU A 445 30.38 2.71 30.68
C GLU A 445 29.24 3.22 29.78
N ARG A 446 27.97 2.98 30.17
CA ARG A 446 26.79 3.47 29.41
C ARG A 446 26.75 4.99 29.33
N ILE A 447 26.98 5.66 30.46
CA ILE A 447 27.06 7.12 30.55
C ILE A 447 28.17 7.65 29.64
N PHE A 448 29.35 7.04 29.69
CA PHE A 448 30.47 7.42 28.83
C PHE A 448 30.13 7.28 27.35
N ARG A 449 29.48 6.17 26.95
CA ARG A 449 29.07 5.93 25.57
C ARG A 449 28.02 6.91 25.06
N LEU A 450 27.10 7.34 25.93
CA LEU A 450 26.11 8.36 25.61
C LEU A 450 26.80 9.71 25.37
N ARG A 451 27.64 10.16 26.32
CA ARG A 451 28.40 11.41 26.19
C ARG A 451 29.27 11.43 24.93
N LYS A 452 29.93 10.31 24.63
CA LYS A 452 30.74 10.13 23.41
C LYS A 452 29.92 10.24 22.12
N TRP A 453 28.62 9.93 22.16
CA TRP A 453 27.72 10.14 21.02
C TRP A 453 27.20 11.58 20.93
N ILE A 454 26.90 12.22 22.06
CA ILE A 454 26.35 13.58 22.12
C ILE A 454 27.34 14.62 21.56
N VAL A 455 28.62 14.50 21.86
CA VAL A 455 29.62 15.49 21.41
C VAL A 455 29.67 15.61 19.89
N PRO A 456 29.93 14.53 19.12
CA PRO A 456 29.91 14.61 17.66
C PRO A 456 28.53 14.95 17.09
N ARG A 457 27.44 14.68 17.85
CA ARG A 457 26.08 15.03 17.45
C ARG A 457 25.87 16.53 17.46
N LEU A 458 26.27 17.20 18.54
CA LEU A 458 26.29 18.66 18.65
C LEU A 458 27.18 19.30 17.57
N THR A 459 28.38 18.74 17.35
CA THR A 459 29.27 19.18 16.26
C THR A 459 28.59 19.06 14.89
N SER A 460 27.92 17.94 14.61
CA SER A 460 27.22 17.74 13.33
C SER A 460 26.10 18.76 13.09
N ILE A 461 25.43 19.22 14.14
CA ILE A 461 24.39 20.26 14.05
C ILE A 461 25.05 21.60 13.66
N VAL A 462 26.20 21.93 14.24
CA VAL A 462 26.96 23.15 13.91
C VAL A 462 27.55 23.11 12.51
N ASP A 463 28.06 21.97 12.05
CA ASP A 463 28.74 21.87 10.76
C ASP A 463 27.77 21.70 9.57
N ASN A 464 26.54 21.25 9.80
CA ASN A 464 25.59 20.99 8.72
C ASN A 464 24.82 22.25 8.29
N ASN A 465 25.17 22.80 7.12
CA ASN A 465 24.54 24.02 6.57
C ASN A 465 23.06 23.86 6.18
N GLN A 466 22.55 22.63 6.07
CA GLN A 466 21.13 22.38 5.75
C GLN A 466 20.22 22.50 7.00
N VAL A 467 20.81 22.47 8.20
CA VAL A 467 20.06 22.62 9.45
C VAL A 467 19.66 24.08 9.65
N LYS A 468 18.37 24.32 9.91
CA LYS A 468 17.79 25.65 10.17
C LYS A 468 18.18 26.17 11.56
N LYS A 469 19.40 26.70 11.68
CA LYS A 469 19.97 27.25 12.92
C LYS A 469 20.29 28.73 12.79
N ASP A 470 20.16 29.47 13.88
CA ASP A 470 20.63 30.85 14.00
C ASP A 470 22.07 30.90 14.55
N GLU A 471 22.68 32.09 14.46
CA GLU A 471 24.05 32.30 14.95
C GLU A 471 24.16 32.11 16.47
N ASP A 472 23.10 32.48 17.21
CA ASP A 472 23.04 32.35 18.66
C ASP A 472 23.13 30.89 19.10
N LEU A 473 22.37 29.99 18.46
CA LEU A 473 22.41 28.55 18.73
C LEU A 473 23.77 27.95 18.37
N VAL A 474 24.38 28.38 17.27
CA VAL A 474 25.73 27.93 16.88
C VAL A 474 26.76 28.33 17.93
N MET A 475 26.73 29.58 18.39
CA MET A 475 27.64 30.06 19.42
C MET A 475 27.40 29.38 20.77
N ASP A 476 26.14 29.16 21.14
CA ASP A 476 25.74 28.44 22.35
C ASP A 476 26.25 26.98 22.35
N ILE A 477 26.19 26.28 21.21
CA ILE A 477 26.76 24.93 21.10
C ILE A 477 28.30 24.97 21.22
N ARG A 478 28.96 25.90 20.52
CA ARG A 478 30.42 26.02 20.53
C ARG A 478 30.97 26.33 21.93
N THR A 479 30.33 27.25 22.65
CA THR A 479 30.72 27.58 24.02
C THR A 479 30.58 26.37 24.93
N PHE A 480 29.46 25.63 24.85
CA PHE A 480 29.25 24.40 25.63
C PHE A 480 30.32 23.33 25.32
N LEU A 481 30.62 23.10 24.05
CA LEU A 481 31.67 22.15 23.64
C LEU A 481 33.07 22.57 24.07
N HIS A 482 33.31 23.85 24.35
CA HIS A 482 34.60 24.33 24.84
C HIS A 482 34.71 24.29 26.37
N SER A 483 33.60 24.45 27.10
CA SER A 483 33.60 24.51 28.56
C SER A 483 33.41 23.16 29.25
N GLU A 484 32.61 22.26 28.67
CA GLU A 484 32.15 21.02 29.34
C GLU A 484 32.77 19.73 28.79
N VAL A 485 33.43 19.79 27.62
CA VAL A 485 33.98 18.63 26.88
C VAL A 485 35.49 18.75 26.80
#